data_AF-A0A966YZ34-F1
#
_entry.id   AF-A0A966YZ34-F1
#
_cell.length_a   1.000
_cell.length_b   1.000
_cell.length_c   1.000
_cell.angle_alpha   90.00
_cell.angle_beta   90.00
_cell.angle_gamma   90.00
#
_symmetry.space_group_name_H-M   'P 1'
#
loop_
_entity.id
_entity.type
_entity.pdbx_description
1 polymer ?
#
loop_
_entity_poly.entity_id
_entity_poly.type
_entity_poly.pdbx_seq_one_letter_code
_entity_poly.pdbx_strand_id
1 'polypeptide(L)'
;MSSLNLNWFKYAAPQRFYGLAGSLIPWFVVSGVILTIIGLVIGLGIAPTDHQQGDSYRIIFIHVPAAWMSMLIYLVMAFWAAIGLIFNARLASMLALSLAPTGAIMTFIALWTGAVWGKPTWGTWWVWDARLTSELVLLFGVET
;
A
#
# COMPACT_ATOMS: atom_id res chain seq x y z
N MET A 1 -15.73 22.97 33.56
CA MET A 1 -15.67 21.90 32.52
C MET A 1 -15.69 22.58 31.17
N SER A 2 -14.54 22.74 30.51
CA SER A 2 -14.47 23.33 29.17
C SER A 2 -15.03 22.33 28.15
N SER A 3 -16.16 22.67 27.52
CA SER A 3 -16.60 21.95 26.33
C SER A 3 -15.53 22.12 25.26
N LEU A 4 -14.86 21.03 24.89
CA LEU A 4 -13.99 21.00 23.72
C LEU A 4 -14.89 21.28 22.51
N ASN A 5 -14.92 22.53 22.05
CA ASN A 5 -15.50 22.90 20.76
C ASN A 5 -14.60 22.32 19.65
N LEU A 6 -14.72 21.01 19.46
CA LEU A 6 -14.09 20.26 18.39
C LEU A 6 -14.77 20.67 17.08
N ASN A 7 -14.11 21.57 16.35
CA ASN A 7 -14.55 21.94 15.01
C ASN A 7 -14.13 20.84 14.02
N TRP A 8 -15.00 19.85 13.85
CA TRP A 8 -14.80 18.67 13.00
C TRP A 8 -14.40 19.00 11.56
N PHE A 9 -14.76 20.18 11.05
CA PHE A 9 -14.47 20.63 9.69
C PHE A 9 -13.19 21.46 9.55
N LYS A 10 -12.43 21.67 10.64
CA LYS A 10 -11.23 22.52 10.63
C LYS A 10 -10.19 22.12 9.56
N TYR A 11 -10.05 20.82 9.31
CA TYR A 11 -9.12 20.25 8.33
C TYR A 11 -9.78 19.83 7.00
N ALA A 12 -11.08 20.13 6.82
CA ALA A 12 -11.73 19.92 5.52
C ALA A 12 -11.22 20.89 4.45
N ALA A 13 -10.65 22.03 4.87
CA ALA A 13 -10.01 22.99 3.97
C ALA A 13 -8.60 22.51 3.57
N PRO A 14 -8.30 22.36 2.26
CA PRO A 14 -7.01 21.84 1.79
C PRO A 14 -5.80 22.57 2.37
N GLN A 15 -5.83 23.90 2.47
CA GLN A 15 -4.71 24.71 2.94
C GLN A 15 -4.31 24.37 4.38
N ARG A 16 -5.30 24.10 5.24
CA ARG A 16 -5.06 23.72 6.64
C ARG A 16 -4.60 22.27 6.76
N PHE A 17 -5.15 21.38 5.93
CA PHE A 17 -4.72 19.99 5.87
C PHE A 17 -3.27 19.86 5.40
N TYR A 18 -2.86 20.60 4.38
CA TYR A 18 -1.49 20.58 3.86
C TYR A 18 -0.44 20.97 4.90
N GLY A 19 -0.70 21.99 5.73
CA GLY A 19 0.23 22.37 6.80
C GLY A 19 0.40 21.30 7.87
N LEU A 20 -0.71 20.63 8.24
CA LEU A 20 -0.67 19.50 9.15
C LEU A 20 0.06 18.31 8.53
N ALA A 21 -0.29 17.93 7.29
CA ALA A 21 0.33 16.84 6.56
C ALA A 21 1.84 17.07 6.42
N GLY A 22 2.28 18.27 6.03
CA GLY A 22 3.69 18.65 5.95
C GLY A 22 4.46 18.43 7.26
N SER A 23 3.82 18.72 8.39
CA SER A 23 4.43 18.53 9.72
C SER A 23 4.51 17.06 10.12
N LEU A 24 3.57 16.22 9.66
CA LEU A 24 3.47 14.80 10.00
C LEU A 24 4.29 13.89 9.06
N ILE A 25 4.46 14.29 7.80
CA ILE A 25 5.24 13.55 6.78
C ILE A 25 6.60 13.07 7.31
N PRO A 26 7.48 13.92 7.89
CA PRO A 26 8.80 13.45 8.32
C PRO A 26 8.72 12.36 9.38
N TRP A 27 7.76 12.44 10.31
CA TRP A 27 7.56 11.42 11.34
C TRP A 27 7.12 10.09 10.74
N PHE A 28 6.15 10.11 9.83
CA PHE A 28 5.66 8.90 9.16
C PHE A 28 6.72 8.28 8.25
N VAL A 29 7.50 9.09 7.53
CA VAL A 29 8.59 8.62 6.69
C VAL A 29 9.67 7.97 7.55
N VAL A 30 10.13 8.63 8.61
CA VAL A 30 11.17 8.08 9.49
C VAL A 30 10.69 6.78 10.15
N SER A 31 9.48 6.76 10.71
CA SER A 31 8.94 5.53 11.30
C SER A 31 8.75 4.44 10.26
N GLY A 32 8.26 4.77 9.07
CA GLY A 32 8.06 3.82 7.99
C GLY A 32 9.36 3.18 7.52
N VAL A 33 10.40 3.99 7.33
CA VAL A 33 11.74 3.51 6.94
C VAL A 33 12.33 2.60 8.02
N ILE A 34 12.27 3.00 9.30
CA ILE A 34 12.78 2.19 10.42
C ILE A 34 12.05 0.84 10.47
N LEU A 35 10.72 0.84 10.43
CA LEU A 35 9.93 -0.38 10.47
C LEU A 35 10.18 -1.27 9.25
N THR A 36 10.37 -0.67 8.08
CA THR A 36 10.70 -1.41 6.85
C THR A 36 12.06 -2.09 6.98
N ILE A 37 13.08 -1.39 7.46
CA ILE A 37 14.43 -1.95 7.66
C ILE A 37 14.37 -3.11 8.67
N ILE A 38 13.71 -2.90 9.81
CA ILE A 38 13.54 -3.94 10.83
C ILE A 38 12.81 -5.15 10.25
N GLY A 39 11.71 -4.93 9.54
CA GLY A 39 10.93 -5.99 8.89
C GLY A 39 11.75 -6.78 7.87
N LEU A 40 12.56 -6.10 7.04
CA LEU A 40 13.44 -6.75 6.07
C LEU A 40 14.54 -7.58 6.76
N VAL A 41 15.16 -7.06 7.81
CA VAL A 41 16.19 -7.78 8.57
C VAL A 41 15.60 -9.04 9.22
N ILE A 42 14.42 -8.92 9.85
CA ILE A 42 13.76 -10.05 10.48
C ILE A 42 13.31 -11.07 9.42
N GLY A 43 12.61 -10.63 8.37
CA GLY A 43 12.02 -11.51 7.37
C GLY A 43 13.03 -12.22 6.46
N LEU A 44 14.09 -11.53 6.03
CA LEU A 44 15.09 -12.10 5.11
C LEU A 44 16.32 -12.66 5.82
N GLY A 45 16.69 -12.10 6.98
CA GLY A 45 17.92 -12.46 7.69
C GLY A 45 17.72 -13.46 8.82
N ILE A 46 16.68 -13.26 9.63
CA ILE A 46 16.50 -13.99 10.90
C ILE A 46 15.50 -15.14 10.77
N ALA A 47 14.47 -14.99 9.93
CA ALA A 47 13.41 -15.98 9.80
C ALA A 47 13.97 -17.36 9.44
N PRO A 48 13.54 -18.44 10.12
CA PRO A 48 13.99 -19.78 9.79
C PRO A 48 13.54 -20.15 8.38
N THR A 49 14.33 -20.99 7.72
CA THR A 49 13.97 -21.55 6.41
C THR A 49 12.81 -22.52 6.56
N ASP A 50 11.90 -22.53 5.59
CA ASP A 50 10.82 -23.51 5.56
C ASP A 50 11.35 -24.89 5.14
N HIS A 51 10.75 -25.95 5.68
CA HIS A 51 11.18 -27.33 5.42
C HIS A 51 10.93 -27.78 3.96
N GLN A 52 9.93 -27.20 3.28
CA GLN A 52 9.58 -27.55 1.89
C GLN A 52 10.13 -26.51 0.90
N GLN A 53 10.11 -25.23 1.25
CA GLN A 53 10.46 -24.12 0.35
C GLN A 53 11.87 -23.56 0.56
N GLY A 54 12.58 -23.99 1.62
CA GLY A 54 13.92 -23.51 1.95
C GLY A 54 13.96 -21.99 2.18
N ASP A 55 14.99 -21.33 1.66
CA ASP A 55 15.15 -19.87 1.74
C ASP A 55 14.12 -19.10 0.91
N SER A 56 13.51 -19.71 -0.11
CA SER A 56 12.53 -19.03 -0.97
C SER A 56 11.33 -18.55 -0.17
N TYR A 57 10.96 -19.27 0.90
CA TYR A 57 9.90 -18.87 1.84
C TYR A 57 10.09 -17.44 2.36
N ARG A 58 11.34 -16.98 2.58
CA ARG A 58 11.61 -15.66 3.14
C ARG A 58 11.09 -14.50 2.28
N ILE A 59 10.92 -14.72 0.97
CA ILE A 59 10.35 -13.74 0.04
C ILE A 59 8.90 -13.38 0.42
N ILE A 60 8.18 -14.31 1.06
CA ILE A 60 6.78 -14.13 1.45
C ILE A 60 6.60 -12.97 2.45
N PHE A 61 7.61 -12.69 3.27
CA PHE A 61 7.60 -11.58 4.23
C PHE A 61 7.59 -10.20 3.57
N ILE A 62 7.96 -10.12 2.29
CA ILE A 62 7.80 -8.91 1.48
C ILE A 62 6.54 -9.01 0.64
N HIS A 63 6.33 -10.16 0.00
CA HIS A 63 5.24 -10.36 -0.96
C HIS A 63 3.86 -10.18 -0.34
N VAL A 64 3.58 -10.85 0.79
CA VAL A 64 2.25 -10.83 1.38
C VAL A 64 1.87 -9.44 1.89
N PRO A 65 2.71 -8.72 2.66
CA PRO A 65 2.39 -7.34 3.03
C PRO A 65 2.21 -6.43 1.82
N ALA A 66 3.04 -6.56 0.77
CA ALA A 66 2.89 -5.76 -0.44
C ALA A 66 1.55 -6.01 -1.15
N ALA A 67 1.13 -7.26 -1.30
CA ALA A 67 -0.16 -7.62 -1.89
C ALA A 67 -1.34 -7.13 -1.05
N TRP A 68 -1.27 -7.20 0.27
CA TRP A 68 -2.32 -6.63 1.13
C TRP A 68 -2.38 -5.11 1.04
N MET A 69 -1.22 -4.46 1.00
CA MET A 69 -1.14 -3.00 0.88
C MET A 69 -1.63 -2.50 -0.48
N SER A 70 -1.36 -3.21 -1.58
CA SER A 70 -1.92 -2.86 -2.90
C SER A 70 -3.45 -2.85 -2.83
N MET A 71 -4.08 -3.98 -2.48
CA MET A 71 -5.54 -4.08 -2.42
C MET A 71 -6.17 -3.02 -1.49
N LEU A 72 -5.59 -2.81 -0.30
CA LEU A 72 -6.10 -1.83 0.66
C LEU A 72 -6.02 -0.40 0.12
N ILE A 73 -4.88 -0.01 -0.47
CA ILE A 73 -4.70 1.35 -1.01
C ILE A 73 -5.71 1.61 -2.12
N TYR A 74 -5.96 0.65 -3.01
CA TYR A 74 -6.95 0.82 -4.08
C TYR A 74 -8.38 0.92 -3.54
N LEU A 75 -8.72 0.17 -2.49
CA LEU A 75 -10.02 0.31 -1.82
C LEU A 75 -10.19 1.69 -1.19
N VAL A 76 -9.16 2.21 -0.51
CA VAL A 76 -9.16 3.56 0.08
C VAL A 76 -9.21 4.64 -1.01
N MET A 77 -8.50 4.44 -2.13
CA MET A 77 -8.54 5.33 -3.29
C MET A 77 -9.95 5.38 -3.89
N ALA A 78 -10.59 4.23 -4.10
CA ALA A 78 -11.96 4.14 -4.60
C ALA A 78 -12.96 4.83 -3.66
N PHE A 79 -12.79 4.68 -2.35
CA PHE A 79 -13.58 5.39 -1.34
C PHE A 79 -13.44 6.92 -1.46
N TRP A 80 -12.22 7.45 -1.57
CA TRP A 80 -12.01 8.89 -1.74
C TRP A 80 -12.49 9.41 -3.09
N ALA A 81 -12.35 8.63 -4.16
CA ALA A 81 -12.90 8.97 -5.46
C ALA A 81 -14.43 9.06 -5.42
N ALA A 82 -15.11 8.12 -4.74
CA ALA A 82 -16.56 8.15 -4.55
C ALA A 82 -17.01 9.38 -3.75
N ILE A 83 -16.31 9.74 -2.66
CA ILE A 83 -16.61 10.96 -1.91
C ILE A 83 -16.40 12.21 -2.78
N GLY A 84 -15.30 12.26 -3.53
CA GLY A 84 -15.02 13.36 -4.46
C GLY A 84 -16.10 13.53 -5.51
N LEU A 85 -16.63 12.42 -6.04
CA LEU A 85 -17.72 12.42 -7.03
C LEU A 85 -19.07 12.83 -6.42
N ILE A 86 -19.47 12.25 -5.29
CA ILE A 86 -20.79 12.47 -4.66
C ILE A 86 -20.89 13.89 -4.07
N PHE A 87 -19.85 14.34 -3.39
CA PHE A 87 -19.88 15.59 -2.62
C PHE A 87 -19.13 16.74 -3.31
N ASN A 88 -18.58 16.52 -4.51
CA ASN A 88 -17.74 17.49 -5.23
C ASN A 88 -16.59 18.04 -4.34
N ALA A 89 -16.05 17.17 -3.48
CA ALA A 89 -15.10 17.54 -2.45
C ALA A 89 -13.67 17.52 -3.00
N ARG A 90 -13.12 18.70 -3.31
CA ARG A 90 -11.76 18.83 -3.88
C ARG A 90 -10.68 18.08 -3.09
N LEU A 91 -10.75 18.11 -1.77
CA LEU A 91 -9.77 17.40 -0.92
C LEU A 91 -9.82 15.88 -1.14
N ALA A 92 -11.01 15.30 -1.33
CA ALA A 92 -11.16 13.87 -1.56
C ALA A 92 -10.52 13.43 -2.88
N SER A 93 -10.73 14.21 -3.96
CA SER A 93 -10.06 13.96 -5.24
C SER A 93 -8.53 14.05 -5.13
N MET A 94 -8.03 15.00 -4.34
CA MET A 94 -6.58 15.15 -4.10
C MET A 94 -6.00 13.95 -3.33
N LEU A 95 -6.74 13.43 -2.35
CA LEU A 95 -6.34 12.23 -1.61
C LEU A 95 -6.31 10.99 -2.53
N ALA A 96 -7.34 10.80 -3.36
CA ALA A 96 -7.38 9.70 -4.33
C ALA A 96 -6.16 9.72 -5.26
N LEU A 97 -5.85 10.89 -5.85
CA LEU A 97 -4.68 11.06 -6.73
C LEU A 97 -3.35 10.84 -6.01
N SER A 98 -3.24 11.21 -4.72
CA SER A 98 -2.02 10.98 -3.95
C SER A 98 -1.75 9.50 -3.63
N LEU A 99 -2.82 8.68 -3.57
CA LEU A 99 -2.73 7.26 -3.26
C LEU A 99 -2.33 6.42 -4.47
N ALA A 100 -2.74 6.83 -5.67
CA ALA A 100 -2.45 6.17 -6.95
C ALA A 100 -0.99 5.68 -7.11
N PRO A 101 0.05 6.52 -6.99
CA PRO A 101 1.43 6.07 -7.18
C PRO A 101 1.87 5.07 -6.09
N THR A 102 1.40 5.24 -4.86
CA THR A 102 1.73 4.34 -3.75
C THR A 102 1.09 2.97 -3.97
N GLY A 103 -0.17 2.94 -4.43
CA GLY A 103 -0.86 1.72 -4.81
C GLY A 103 -0.10 0.99 -5.92
N ALA A 104 0.24 1.69 -7.01
CA ALA A 104 0.96 1.11 -8.14
C ALA A 104 2.31 0.50 -7.73
N ILE A 105 3.07 1.18 -6.86
CA ILE A 105 4.36 0.65 -6.35
C ILE A 105 4.14 -0.64 -5.55
N MET A 106 3.14 -0.68 -4.66
CA MET A 106 2.85 -1.88 -3.87
C MET A 106 2.41 -3.04 -4.75
N THR A 107 1.56 -2.78 -5.75
CA THR A 107 1.12 -3.79 -6.72
C THR A 107 2.29 -4.33 -7.53
N PHE A 108 3.18 -3.45 -8.01
CA PHE A 108 4.39 -3.87 -8.73
C PHE A 108 5.28 -4.76 -7.86
N ILE A 109 5.54 -4.36 -6.61
CA ILE A 109 6.33 -5.15 -5.67
C ILE A 109 5.66 -6.50 -5.42
N ALA A 110 4.34 -6.56 -5.24
CA ALA A 110 3.59 -7.79 -5.04
C ALA A 110 3.73 -8.72 -6.26
N LEU A 111 3.52 -8.21 -7.48
CA LEU A 111 3.65 -9.00 -8.72
C LEU A 111 5.08 -9.51 -8.92
N TRP A 112 6.08 -8.64 -8.74
CA TRP A 112 7.48 -8.98 -8.91
C TRP A 112 7.92 -10.06 -7.90
N THR A 113 7.71 -9.81 -6.62
CA THR A 113 8.08 -10.77 -5.55
C THR A 113 7.30 -12.07 -5.65
N GLY A 114 6.04 -12.01 -6.08
CA GLY A 114 5.19 -13.18 -6.32
C GLY A 114 5.71 -14.05 -7.45
N ALA A 115 6.15 -13.44 -8.56
CA ALA A 115 6.77 -14.17 -9.67
C ALA A 115 8.09 -14.85 -9.23
N VAL A 116 8.93 -14.13 -8.47
CA VAL A 116 10.21 -14.66 -7.94
C VAL A 116 9.98 -15.83 -6.99
N TRP A 117 8.99 -15.75 -6.11
CA TRP A 117 8.63 -16.85 -5.21
C TRP A 117 7.89 -18.00 -5.93
N GLY A 118 7.12 -17.70 -6.98
CA GLY A 118 6.38 -18.67 -7.77
C GLY A 118 7.27 -19.62 -8.56
N LYS A 119 8.42 -19.16 -9.06
CA LYS A 119 9.34 -20.00 -9.85
C LYS A 119 9.84 -21.26 -9.12
N PRO A 120 10.42 -21.17 -7.91
CA PRO A 120 10.86 -22.36 -7.17
C PRO A 120 9.67 -23.18 -6.63
N THR A 121 8.54 -22.53 -6.32
CA THR A 121 7.41 -23.19 -5.64
C THR A 121 6.48 -23.92 -6.62
N TRP A 122 6.21 -23.34 -7.79
CA TRP A 122 5.23 -23.82 -8.77
C TRP A 122 5.86 -24.13 -10.14
N GLY A 123 7.18 -23.92 -10.30
CA GLY A 123 7.90 -24.19 -11.56
C GLY A 123 7.73 -23.12 -12.65
N THR A 124 6.84 -22.14 -12.45
CA THR A 124 6.53 -21.06 -13.40
C THR A 124 6.53 -19.69 -12.70
N TRP A 125 6.83 -18.65 -13.47
CA TRP A 125 6.79 -17.25 -13.00
C TRP A 125 5.38 -16.67 -13.01
N TRP A 126 4.49 -17.25 -13.81
CA TRP A 126 3.14 -16.73 -14.01
C TRP A 126 2.15 -17.85 -14.30
N VAL A 127 0.94 -17.67 -13.80
CA VAL A 127 -0.26 -18.42 -14.19
C VAL A 127 -1.41 -17.43 -14.32
N TRP A 128 -2.33 -17.68 -15.24
CA TRP A 128 -3.50 -16.84 -15.45
C TRP A 128 -4.64 -17.22 -14.51
N ASP A 129 -4.36 -17.20 -13.20
CA ASP A 129 -5.38 -17.36 -12.16
C ASP A 129 -6.07 -16.03 -11.85
N ALA A 130 -7.22 -16.09 -11.17
CA ALA A 130 -8.00 -14.90 -10.85
C ALA A 130 -7.23 -13.90 -9.96
N ARG A 131 -6.35 -14.39 -9.08
CA ARG A 131 -5.59 -13.57 -8.12
C ARG A 131 -4.46 -12.78 -8.78
N LEU A 132 -3.65 -13.44 -9.61
CA LEU A 132 -2.56 -12.80 -10.33
C LEU A 132 -3.12 -11.84 -11.38
N THR A 133 -4.18 -12.25 -12.07
CA THR A 133 -4.87 -11.39 -13.03
C THR A 133 -5.48 -10.16 -12.36
N SER A 134 -6.08 -10.28 -11.16
CA SER A 134 -6.62 -9.13 -10.45
C SER A 134 -5.53 -8.14 -10.01
N GLU A 135 -4.40 -8.62 -9.48
CA GLU A 135 -3.27 -7.73 -9.14
C GLU A 135 -2.69 -7.05 -10.39
N LEU A 136 -2.62 -7.76 -11.53
CA LEU A 136 -2.18 -7.16 -12.79
C LEU A 136 -3.12 -6.03 -13.24
N VAL A 137 -4.43 -6.24 -13.11
CA VAL A 137 -5.43 -5.21 -13.43
C VAL A 137 -5.28 -4.00 -12.50
N LEU A 138 -5.00 -4.20 -11.20
CA LEU A 138 -4.71 -3.08 -10.30
C LEU A 138 -3.54 -2.25 -10.84
N LEU A 139 -2.43 -2.89 -11.24
CA LEU A 139 -1.25 -2.18 -11.71
C LEU A 139 -1.55 -1.25 -12.90
N PHE A 140 -2.30 -1.73 -13.88
CA PHE A 140 -2.64 -0.95 -15.08
C PHE A 140 -3.85 -0.03 -14.90
N GLY A 141 -4.71 -0.29 -13.91
CA GLY A 141 -5.93 0.48 -13.67
C GLY A 141 -5.71 1.90 -13.13
N VAL A 142 -4.46 2.31 -12.88
CA VAL A 142 -4.11 3.65 -12.36
C VAL A 142 -3.69 4.63 -13.45
N GLU A 143 -3.37 4.17 -14.66
CA GLU A 143 -2.80 5.01 -15.73
C GLU A 143 -3.84 5.70 -16.64
N THR A 144 -5.09 5.88 -16.21
CA THR A 144 -6.15 6.59 -16.96
C THR A 144 -6.80 7.70 -16.15
#